data_AF-A0A2T4A4H4-F1
#
_entry.id   AF-A0A2T4A4H4-F1
#
_cell.length_a   1.000
_cell.length_b   1.000
_cell.length_c   1.000
_cell.angle_alpha   90.00
_cell.angle_beta   90.00
_cell.angle_gamma   90.00
#
_symmetry.space_group_name_H-M   'P 1'
#
loop_
_entity.id
_entity.type
_entity.pdbx_description
1 polymer ?
#
loop_
_entity_poly.entity_id
_entity_poly.type
_entity_poly.pdbx_seq_one_letter_code
_entity_poly.pdbx_strand_id
1 'polypeptide(L)'
;MSTPTDTPLTLFWSPGACSFVPHVALCETGLKHDLVLAKVGHMTKEFEAINPKRRVPVLIMGSEVITEMAAVLSAIATAAPDSHIFGRTPLEKIRVYEWLNYLSTTAHG
;
A
#
# COMPACT_ATOMS: atom_id res chain seq x y z
N MET A 1 -8.20 0.85 23.46
CA MET A 1 -7.61 1.17 22.15
C MET A 1 -7.86 -0.05 21.28
N SER A 2 -8.74 0.05 20.29
CA SER A 2 -9.08 -1.07 19.42
C SER A 2 -7.84 -1.49 18.65
N THR A 3 -7.53 -2.79 18.65
CA THR A 3 -6.52 -3.37 17.77
C THR A 3 -6.90 -3.06 16.31
N PRO A 4 -5.95 -2.64 15.43
CA PRO A 4 -6.25 -2.25 14.04
C PRO A 4 -6.90 -3.34 13.17
N THR A 5 -6.96 -4.58 13.67
CA THR A 5 -7.23 -5.81 12.92
C THR A 5 -8.61 -5.88 12.26
N ASP A 6 -9.59 -5.07 12.68
CA ASP A 6 -10.94 -5.04 12.08
C ASP A 6 -11.16 -3.89 11.09
N THR A 7 -10.15 -3.06 10.82
CA THR A 7 -10.29 -1.95 9.88
C THR A 7 -10.39 -2.50 8.46
N PRO A 8 -11.48 -2.22 7.70
CA PRO A 8 -11.60 -2.68 6.33
C PRO A 8 -10.47 -2.13 5.45
N LEU A 9 -9.93 -3.00 4.59
CA LEU A 9 -8.86 -2.66 3.66
C LEU A 9 -9.31 -2.87 2.22
N THR A 10 -9.05 -1.89 1.36
CA THR A 10 -9.27 -2.01 -0.08
C THR A 10 -8.05 -1.51 -0.82
N LEU A 11 -7.42 -2.36 -1.63
CA LEU A 11 -6.29 -1.99 -2.48
C LEU A 11 -6.76 -1.76 -3.92
N PHE A 12 -6.52 -0.56 -4.44
CA PHE A 12 -6.63 -0.26 -5.86
C PHE A 12 -5.30 -0.54 -6.55
N TRP A 13 -5.35 -1.39 -7.58
CA TRP A 13 -4.15 -1.89 -8.26
C TRP A 13 -4.34 -1.98 -9.78
N SER A 14 -3.24 -2.08 -10.51
CA SER A 14 -3.22 -2.37 -11.95
C SER A 14 -2.22 -3.48 -12.26
N PRO A 15 -2.55 -4.43 -13.16
CA PRO A 15 -1.58 -5.36 -13.73
C PRO A 15 -0.40 -4.61 -14.36
N GLY A 16 0.81 -5.13 -14.15
CA GLY A 16 2.05 -4.55 -14.69
C GLY A 16 2.54 -3.26 -14.03
N ALA A 17 1.85 -2.76 -12.99
CA ALA A 17 2.25 -1.57 -12.24
C ALA A 17 2.91 -1.92 -10.90
N CYS A 18 3.59 -0.94 -10.29
CA CYS A 18 4.22 -1.07 -8.99
C CYS A 18 3.24 -1.47 -7.86
N SER A 19 1.93 -1.29 -8.06
CA SER A 19 0.88 -1.77 -7.16
C SER A 19 0.87 -3.29 -6.93
N PHE A 20 1.66 -4.07 -7.68
CA PHE A 20 1.97 -5.45 -7.35
C PHE A 20 2.62 -5.62 -5.97
N VAL A 21 3.54 -4.72 -5.60
CA VAL A 21 4.28 -4.80 -4.32
C VAL A 21 3.34 -4.78 -3.09
N PRO A 22 2.42 -3.82 -2.93
CA PRO A 22 1.50 -3.81 -1.80
C PRO A 22 0.46 -4.93 -1.88
N HIS A 23 0.12 -5.43 -3.07
CA HIS A 23 -0.73 -6.61 -3.20
C HIS A 23 -0.05 -7.85 -2.61
N VAL A 24 1.22 -8.10 -2.95
CA VAL A 24 2.01 -9.18 -2.34
C VAL A 24 2.13 -8.97 -0.83
N ALA A 25 2.45 -7.76 -0.37
CA ALA A 25 2.56 -7.47 1.07
C ALA A 25 1.27 -7.81 1.84
N LEU A 26 0.10 -7.46 1.31
CA LEU A 26 -1.19 -7.82 1.91
C LEU A 26 -1.38 -9.35 1.96
N CYS A 27 -1.06 -10.07 0.87
CA CYS A 27 -1.12 -11.53 0.85
C CYS A 27 -0.23 -12.17 1.92
N GLU A 28 1.01 -11.71 2.07
CA GLU A 28 1.97 -12.23 3.08
C GLU A 28 1.49 -11.97 4.51
N THR A 29 0.73 -10.89 4.74
CA THR A 29 0.19 -10.59 6.08
C THR A 29 -1.02 -11.43 6.47
N GLY A 30 -1.70 -12.05 5.50
CA GLY A 30 -2.97 -12.75 5.72
C GLY A 30 -4.16 -11.84 6.06
N LEU A 31 -4.00 -10.51 5.98
CA LEU A 31 -5.09 -9.57 6.20
C LEU A 31 -6.18 -9.74 5.14
N LYS A 32 -7.45 -9.80 5.60
CA LYS A 32 -8.59 -9.73 4.69
C LYS A 32 -8.65 -8.35 4.06
N HIS A 33 -8.78 -8.30 2.74
CA HIS A 33 -8.87 -7.06 1.99
C HIS A 33 -9.61 -7.28 0.68
N ASP A 34 -10.22 -6.21 0.19
CA ASP A 34 -10.78 -6.15 -1.15
C ASP A 34 -9.72 -5.67 -2.14
N LEU A 35 -9.81 -6.16 -3.37
CA LEU A 35 -8.90 -5.82 -4.45
C LEU A 35 -9.69 -5.23 -5.61
N VAL A 36 -9.42 -3.96 -5.94
CA VAL A 36 -10.17 -3.22 -6.96
C VAL A 36 -9.25 -2.88 -8.13
N LEU A 37 -9.67 -3.24 -9.34
CA LEU A 37 -8.91 -2.93 -10.56
C LEU A 37 -9.03 -1.45 -10.89
N ALA A 38 -7.91 -0.74 -10.86
CA ALA A 38 -7.72 0.62 -11.36
C ALA A 38 -6.68 0.58 -12.50
N LYS A 39 -7.12 0.25 -13.71
CA LYS A 39 -6.22 0.03 -14.86
C LYS A 39 -5.52 1.34 -15.26
N VAL A 40 -4.19 1.38 -15.12
CA VAL A 40 -3.37 2.51 -15.58
C VAL A 40 -3.60 2.73 -17.08
N GLY A 41 -3.75 4.01 -17.47
CA GLY A 41 -4.14 4.41 -18.83
C GLY A 41 -5.65 4.42 -19.09
N HIS A 42 -6.46 3.80 -18.22
CA HIS A 42 -7.92 3.72 -18.35
C HIS A 42 -8.64 3.99 -17.01
N MET A 43 -8.11 4.94 -16.20
CA MET A 43 -8.71 5.27 -14.90
C MET A 43 -10.05 5.97 -15.09
N THR A 44 -11.07 5.52 -14.34
CA THR A 44 -12.42 6.08 -14.36
C THR A 44 -12.48 7.44 -13.63
N LYS A 45 -13.59 8.16 -13.78
CA LYS A 45 -13.81 9.43 -13.05
C LYS A 45 -14.03 9.20 -11.56
N GLU A 46 -14.62 8.06 -11.20
CA GLU A 46 -14.83 7.65 -9.82
C GLU A 46 -13.49 7.39 -9.12
N PHE A 47 -12.54 6.74 -9.80
CA PHE A 47 -11.18 6.58 -9.27
C PHE A 47 -10.46 7.93 -9.14
N GLU A 48 -10.65 8.85 -10.09
CA GLU A 48 -10.06 10.19 -10.01
C GLU A 48 -10.58 11.01 -8.81
N ALA A 49 -11.85 10.83 -8.44
CA ALA A 49 -12.39 11.43 -7.23
C ALA A 49 -11.73 10.88 -5.94
N ILE A 50 -11.26 9.62 -5.97
CA ILE A 50 -10.51 9.01 -4.85
C ILE A 50 -9.06 9.49 -4.85
N ASN A 51 -8.38 9.44 -6.00
CA ASN A 51 -7.01 9.89 -6.15
C ASN A 51 -6.84 10.77 -7.40
N PRO A 52 -6.84 12.11 -7.24
CA PRO A 52 -6.65 13.05 -8.34
C PRO A 52 -5.32 12.89 -9.09
N LYS A 53 -4.31 12.26 -8.48
CA LYS A 53 -3.02 11.96 -9.14
C LYS A 53 -3.16 10.89 -10.24
N ARG A 54 -4.29 10.17 -10.29
CA ARG A 54 -4.57 9.08 -11.25
C ARG A 54 -3.46 8.01 -11.27
N ARG A 55 -2.87 7.72 -10.10
CA ARG A 55 -1.82 6.72 -9.93
C ARG A 55 -2.24 5.63 -8.94
N VAL A 56 -1.65 4.46 -9.12
CA VAL A 56 -1.68 3.33 -8.17
C VAL A 56 -0.28 3.14 -7.59
N PRO A 57 -0.15 2.53 -6.39
CA PRO A 57 -1.21 1.99 -5.53
C PRO A 57 -2.01 3.07 -4.78
N VAL A 58 -3.25 2.72 -4.42
CA VAL A 58 -4.06 3.43 -3.42
C VAL A 58 -4.61 2.40 -2.45
N LEU A 59 -4.42 2.62 -1.15
CA LEU A 59 -5.02 1.81 -0.09
C LEU A 59 -6.09 2.63 0.61
N ILE A 60 -7.31 2.10 0.68
CA ILE A 60 -8.32 2.60 1.61
C ILE A 60 -8.21 1.79 2.89
N MET A 61 -8.08 2.49 4.02
CA MET A 61 -8.04 1.91 5.37
C MET A 61 -9.15 2.55 6.20
N GLY A 62 -10.27 1.85 6.35
CA GLY A 62 -11.48 2.42 6.92
C GLY A 62 -12.00 3.55 6.02
N SER A 63 -11.97 4.79 6.51
CA SER A 63 -12.32 5.99 5.73
C SER A 63 -11.12 6.70 5.10
N GLU A 64 -9.89 6.29 5.42
CA GLU A 64 -8.69 7.01 5.03
C GLU A 64 -8.16 6.54 3.68
N VAL A 65 -7.84 7.49 2.80
CA VAL A 65 -7.22 7.23 1.49
C VAL A 65 -5.71 7.45 1.59
N ILE A 66 -4.95 6.38 1.41
CA ILE A 66 -3.49 6.39 1.51
C ILE A 66 -2.91 6.17 0.12
N THR A 67 -2.05 7.10 -0.30
CA THR A 67 -1.33 7.06 -1.59
C THR A 67 0.18 7.06 -1.33
N GLU A 68 0.97 6.79 -2.37
CA GLU A 68 2.43 6.61 -2.32
C GLU A 68 2.88 5.27 -1.74
N MET A 69 3.85 4.62 -2.40
CA MET A 69 4.28 3.26 -2.10
C MET A 69 4.72 3.07 -0.64
N ALA A 70 5.59 3.96 -0.16
CA ALA A 70 6.11 3.88 1.20
C ALA A 70 4.99 3.99 2.24
N ALA A 71 4.09 4.96 2.08
CA ALA A 71 2.97 5.15 3.00
C ALA A 71 1.98 3.98 2.96
N VAL A 72 1.64 3.46 1.78
CA VAL A 72 0.76 2.29 1.63
C VAL A 72 1.34 1.07 2.35
N LEU A 73 2.62 0.77 2.14
CA LEU A 73 3.28 -0.37 2.76
C LEU A 73 3.41 -0.20 4.29
N SER A 74 3.68 1.02 4.77
CA SER A 74 3.69 1.33 6.20
C SER A 74 2.33 1.17 6.86
N ALA A 75 1.27 1.51 6.14
CA ALA A 75 -0.10 1.33 6.59
C ALA A 75 -0.42 -0.17 6.73
N ILE A 76 -0.06 -0.99 5.75
CA ILE A 76 -0.18 -2.46 5.83
C ILE A 76 0.60 -3.02 7.02
N ALA A 77 1.85 -2.58 7.22
CA ALA A 77 2.67 -3.02 8.35
C ALA A 77 2.06 -2.62 9.71
N THR A 78 1.37 -1.48 9.77
CA THR A 78 0.66 -1.02 10.97
C THR A 78 -0.62 -1.83 11.24
N ALA A 79 -1.31 -2.26 10.18
CA ALA A 79 -2.49 -3.13 10.28
C ALA A 79 -2.14 -4.57 10.69
N ALA A 80 -0.94 -5.05 10.34
CA ALA A 80 -0.41 -6.37 10.70
C ALA A 80 0.96 -6.28 11.39
N PRO A 81 1.05 -5.80 12.64
CA PRO A 81 2.32 -5.61 13.35
C PRO A 81 3.12 -6.91 13.51
N ASP A 82 2.43 -8.05 13.62
CA ASP A 82 3.03 -9.38 13.82
C ASP A 82 3.61 -10.00 12.53
N SER A 83 3.27 -9.43 11.36
CA SER A 83 3.83 -9.87 10.07
C SER A 83 5.30 -9.49 9.90
N HIS A 84 5.75 -8.46 10.63
CA HIS A 84 7.11 -7.92 10.59
C HIS A 84 7.62 -7.61 9.17
N ILE A 85 6.74 -7.29 8.22
CA ILE A 85 7.13 -6.97 6.83
C ILE A 85 8.07 -5.76 6.71
N PHE A 86 8.13 -4.90 7.75
CA PHE A 86 9.03 -3.75 7.85
C PHE A 86 10.20 -3.98 8.82
N GLY A 87 10.37 -5.21 9.31
CA GLY A 87 11.30 -5.54 10.38
C GLY A 87 10.72 -5.34 11.78
N ARG A 88 11.48 -5.80 12.77
CA ARG A 88 11.10 -5.85 14.18
C ARG A 88 11.64 -4.67 14.97
N THR A 89 12.82 -4.19 14.61
CA THR A 89 13.52 -3.10 15.31
C THR A 89 13.32 -1.76 14.60
N PRO A 90 13.49 -0.62 15.31
CA PRO A 90 13.46 0.70 14.68
C PRO A 90 14.49 0.85 13.54
N LEU A 91 15.69 0.28 13.70
CA LEU A 91 16.73 0.36 12.69
C LEU A 91 16.37 -0.43 11.42
N GLU A 92 15.80 -1.62 11.56
CA GLU A 92 15.31 -2.40 10.41
C GLU A 92 14.21 -1.63 9.65
N LYS A 93 13.27 -1.02 10.36
CA LYS A 93 12.22 -0.18 9.75
C LYS A 93 12.83 1.00 8.96
N ILE A 94 13.84 1.65 9.53
CA ILE A 94 14.58 2.73 8.85
C ILE A 94 15.26 2.20 7.57
N ARG A 95 15.88 1.02 7.61
CA ARG A 95 16.51 0.42 6.43
C ARG A 95 15.49 0.08 5.34
N VAL A 96 14.29 -0.36 5.71
CA VAL A 96 13.21 -0.55 4.72
C VAL A 96 12.86 0.77 4.05
N TYR A 97 12.67 1.87 4.80
CA TYR A 97 12.42 3.18 4.20
C TYR A 97 13.57 3.70 3.34
N GLU A 98 14.82 3.47 3.75
CA GLU A 98 16.01 3.81 2.95
C GLU A 98 15.93 3.16 1.56
N TRP A 99 15.64 1.85 1.51
CA TRP A 99 15.46 1.14 0.25
C TRP A 99 14.23 1.61 -0.53
N LEU A 100 13.07 1.77 0.12
CA LEU A 100 11.85 2.22 -0.55
C LEU A 100 12.05 3.59 -1.22
N ASN A 101 12.72 4.53 -0.55
CA ASN A 101 13.00 5.85 -1.10
C ASN A 101 14.00 5.80 -2.26
N TYR A 102 15.06 5.00 -2.14
CA TYR A 102 16.01 4.81 -3.23
C TYR A 102 15.34 4.18 -4.47
N LEU A 103 14.57 3.11 -4.26
CA LEU A 103 13.89 2.40 -5.34
C LEU A 103 12.85 3.29 -6.04
N SER A 104 12.09 4.07 -5.28
CA SER A 104 11.03 4.93 -5.82
C SER A 104 11.54 6.14 -6.60
N THR A 105 12.81 6.51 -6.45
CA THR A 105 13.36 7.73 -7.06
C THR A 105 14.47 7.45 -8.06
N THR A 106 15.18 6.33 -7.92
CA THR A 106 16.38 6.02 -8.71
C THR A 106 16.21 4.80 -9.60
N ALA A 107 15.67 3.69 -9.07
CA ALA A 107 15.54 2.45 -9.81
C ALA A 107 14.24 2.35 -10.63
N HIS A 108 13.16 2.92 -10.10
CA HIS A 108 11.82 2.87 -10.65
C HIS A 108 11.27 4.30 -10.73
N GLY A 109 11.79 5.08 -11.68
CA GLY A 109 11.36 6.46 -11.98
C GLY A 109 10.19 6.51 -12.95
#